data_AF-A0A7S4JQ65-F1
#
_entry.id   AF-A0A7S4JQ65-F1
#
_cell.length_a   1.000
_cell.length_b   1.000
_cell.length_c   1.000
_cell.angle_alpha   90.00
_cell.angle_beta   90.00
_cell.angle_gamma   90.00
#
_symmetry.space_group_name_H-M   'P 1'
#
loop_
_entity.id
_entity.type
_entity.pdbx_description
1 polymer ?
#
loop_
_entity_poly.entity_id
_entity_poly.type
_entity_poly.pdbx_seq_one_letter_code
_entity_poly.pdbx_strand_id
1 'polypeptide(L)'
;MTNKKKKARNAVSVLWTALLPSFVLAFISLYISIAGDAATDNTGSVSDLPVRLIDSDKGPYQELERFLAENPDLPASRFVDLLKKHLHFEPDAESQRITACLKRVNPALCFGGLRNYRVAQKELDTTEGRKSNIEEVTRVAQIGGKSSQTVYALRRYTDELAALEIPTLGTEVACLPLMLAGYASSRDEDSVVVELGPFAGLSSRCIVTGMLQQGLRENSFFAFDSFEGLANYNAIKRRAPWLARTHADFTENNTDFLFLWELAVLPVYKTAKAKKGWITKDSLNPSVLFNRTVTMISIDCAKNAQKLKSQLEGLGTIRKGTVIFLMDFEFVRSQVKQVYGCLRGRFLLPVYASWKMEHWAWIVTNDFTLNNDEFFGRCYANILANITKAVDRMEHQLQMDVEYLEGLKPRGNDKGRVSAFDAAVNRTLEHVSSHLHSQPQEYEKLVKIHPYHANGKTLL
;
A
#
# COMPACT_ATOMS: atom_id res chain seq x y z
N MET A 1 -74.87 -23.30 -35.45
CA MET A 1 -75.03 -21.84 -35.68
C MET A 1 -73.84 -21.14 -35.03
N THR A 2 -72.74 -20.93 -35.76
CA THR A 2 -72.44 -19.77 -36.63
C THR A 2 -72.32 -18.45 -35.84
N ASN A 3 -71.11 -17.93 -35.62
CA ASN A 3 -70.30 -17.07 -36.53
C ASN A 3 -70.64 -15.57 -36.39
N LYS A 4 -69.67 -14.78 -35.90
CA LYS A 4 -69.20 -13.47 -36.41
C LYS A 4 -68.31 -12.81 -35.33
N LYS A 5 -66.99 -13.04 -35.30
CA LYS A 5 -65.90 -12.41 -36.08
C LYS A 5 -65.73 -10.89 -35.91
N LYS A 6 -64.52 -10.55 -35.46
CA LYS A 6 -63.59 -9.51 -35.96
C LYS A 6 -64.05 -8.03 -35.88
N LYS A 7 -63.45 -7.31 -34.93
CA LYS A 7 -62.64 -6.09 -35.18
C LYS A 7 -62.12 -5.53 -33.85
N ALA A 8 -60.80 -5.65 -33.62
CA ALA A 8 -59.97 -4.74 -32.78
C ALA A 8 -58.57 -5.35 -32.55
N ARG A 9 -57.93 -5.84 -33.62
CA ARG A 9 -56.47 -5.97 -33.67
C ARG A 9 -56.04 -4.98 -34.76
N ASN A 10 -55.31 -3.94 -34.34
CA ASN A 10 -54.66 -2.85 -35.10
C ASN A 10 -55.05 -1.44 -34.62
N ALA A 11 -54.75 -1.09 -33.35
CA ALA A 11 -54.75 0.31 -32.89
C ALA A 11 -53.83 0.64 -31.71
N VAL A 12 -53.00 -0.29 -31.20
CA VAL A 12 -52.12 -0.02 -30.02
C VAL A 12 -50.62 -0.19 -30.34
N SER A 13 -50.26 -0.34 -31.62
CA SER A 13 -48.86 -0.54 -32.04
C SER A 13 -48.19 0.69 -32.68
N VAL A 14 -48.82 1.88 -32.64
CA VAL A 14 -48.29 3.09 -33.30
C VAL A 14 -48.25 4.33 -32.39
N LEU A 15 -48.41 4.18 -31.06
CA LEU A 15 -48.37 5.33 -30.13
C LEU A 15 -47.22 5.31 -29.11
N TRP A 16 -46.16 4.54 -29.37
CA TRP A 16 -44.96 4.47 -28.51
C TRP A 16 -43.63 4.74 -29.24
N THR A 17 -43.67 5.42 -30.38
CA THR A 17 -42.46 5.74 -31.16
C THR A 17 -42.33 7.22 -31.57
N ALA A 18 -43.04 8.15 -30.92
CA ALA A 18 -43.00 9.57 -31.34
C ALA A 18 -42.80 10.61 -30.22
N LEU A 19 -42.46 10.24 -28.97
CA LEU A 19 -42.31 11.22 -27.87
C LEU A 19 -41.07 11.04 -26.98
N LEU A 20 -39.97 10.51 -27.52
CA LEU A 20 -38.71 10.32 -26.77
C LEU A 20 -37.45 11.08 -27.25
N PRO A 21 -37.40 11.85 -28.36
CA PRO A 21 -36.21 12.67 -28.63
C PRO A 21 -36.27 14.11 -28.11
N SER A 22 -37.46 14.67 -27.83
CA SER A 22 -37.59 16.12 -27.56
C SER A 22 -37.52 16.51 -26.07
N PHE A 23 -37.60 15.56 -25.13
CA PHE A 23 -37.51 15.85 -23.69
C PHE A 23 -36.07 15.88 -23.15
N VAL A 24 -35.12 15.24 -23.83
CA VAL A 24 -33.72 15.18 -23.40
C VAL A 24 -32.93 16.42 -23.84
N LEU A 25 -33.30 17.06 -24.95
CA LEU A 25 -32.64 18.28 -25.45
C LEU A 25 -33.07 19.57 -24.74
N ALA A 26 -34.29 19.62 -24.19
CA ALA A 26 -34.79 20.78 -23.44
C ALA A 26 -34.15 20.91 -22.04
N PHE A 27 -33.82 19.78 -21.38
CA PHE A 27 -33.15 19.80 -20.08
C PHE A 27 -31.65 20.15 -20.17
N ILE A 28 -30.99 19.80 -21.29
CA ILE A 28 -29.58 20.15 -21.51
C ILE A 28 -29.43 21.63 -21.86
N SER A 29 -30.36 22.21 -22.65
CA SER A 29 -30.29 23.63 -23.01
C SER A 29 -30.65 24.57 -21.85
N LEU A 30 -31.56 24.18 -20.95
CA LEU A 30 -31.90 24.98 -19.76
C LEU A 30 -30.77 24.98 -18.71
N TYR A 31 -29.96 23.91 -18.63
CA TYR A 31 -28.80 23.86 -17.73
C TYR A 31 -27.62 24.70 -18.24
N ILE A 32 -27.48 24.84 -19.56
CA ILE A 32 -26.43 25.69 -20.17
C ILE A 32 -26.78 27.18 -20.04
N SER A 33 -28.06 27.57 -20.08
CA SER A 33 -28.45 28.99 -19.88
C SER A 33 -28.38 29.46 -18.42
N ILE A 34 -28.59 28.59 -17.43
CA ILE A 34 -28.45 28.99 -16.01
C ILE A 34 -26.97 29.06 -15.58
N ALA A 35 -26.06 28.40 -16.30
CA ALA A 35 -24.62 28.52 -16.11
C ALA A 35 -23.98 29.72 -16.86
N GLY A 36 -24.72 30.39 -17.75
CA GLY A 36 -24.23 31.48 -18.59
C GLY A 36 -24.37 32.90 -18.02
N ASP A 37 -25.33 33.14 -17.12
CA ASP A 37 -25.70 34.50 -16.68
C ASP A 37 -25.33 34.85 -15.22
N ALA A 38 -24.54 34.01 -14.54
CA ALA A 38 -23.98 34.32 -13.22
C ALA A 38 -22.46 34.64 -13.26
N ALA A 39 -21.98 35.06 -14.43
CA ALA A 39 -20.62 35.56 -14.64
C ALA A 39 -20.63 37.09 -14.66
N THR A 40 -20.90 37.74 -13.53
CA THR A 40 -20.38 39.09 -13.24
C THR A 40 -20.41 39.34 -11.73
N ASP A 41 -19.23 39.69 -11.24
CA ASP A 41 -18.93 40.39 -9.99
C ASP A 41 -19.07 39.67 -8.63
N ASN A 42 -17.86 39.45 -8.09
CA ASN A 42 -17.43 39.60 -6.70
C ASN A 42 -17.36 38.38 -5.77
N THR A 43 -16.09 38.10 -5.44
CA THR A 43 -15.52 37.53 -4.19
C THR A 43 -15.45 36.01 -4.05
N GLY A 44 -14.21 35.50 -4.09
CA GLY A 44 -13.81 34.18 -3.60
C GLY A 44 -13.32 33.24 -4.71
N SER A 45 -12.01 33.26 -4.98
CA SER A 45 -11.34 32.36 -5.91
C SER A 45 -11.62 30.88 -5.62
N VAL A 46 -12.44 30.24 -6.45
CA VAL A 46 -12.51 28.77 -6.57
C VAL A 46 -11.29 28.32 -7.40
N SER A 47 -10.10 28.48 -6.83
CA SER A 47 -8.83 28.08 -7.45
C SER A 47 -8.13 27.06 -6.57
N ASP A 48 -8.67 25.85 -6.48
CA ASP A 48 -7.96 24.70 -5.92
C ASP A 48 -8.48 23.40 -6.56
N LEU A 49 -8.07 23.18 -7.80
CA LEU A 49 -8.14 21.84 -8.42
C LEU A 49 -7.35 20.85 -7.52
N PRO A 50 -7.93 19.72 -7.09
CA PRO A 50 -7.24 18.75 -6.22
C PRO A 50 -6.09 18.04 -6.93
N VAL A 51 -6.20 17.88 -8.25
CA VAL A 51 -5.09 17.49 -9.12
C VAL A 51 -4.28 18.76 -9.44
N ARG A 52 -3.55 19.28 -8.44
CA ARG A 52 -2.37 20.08 -8.76
C ARG A 52 -1.48 19.14 -9.57
N LEU A 53 -1.27 19.49 -10.84
CA LEU A 53 -0.02 19.09 -11.46
C LEU A 53 1.05 19.65 -10.52
N ILE A 54 1.94 18.78 -10.06
CA ILE A 54 3.27 19.21 -9.64
C ILE A 54 3.72 20.21 -10.71
N ASP A 55 4.27 21.37 -10.33
CA ASP A 55 4.89 22.29 -11.29
C ASP A 55 5.62 21.45 -12.34
N SER A 56 5.08 21.42 -13.57
CA SER A 56 5.40 20.41 -14.59
C SER A 56 6.87 20.44 -15.01
N ASP A 57 7.62 21.41 -14.50
CA ASP A 57 9.04 21.61 -14.75
C ASP A 57 9.94 20.78 -13.82
N LYS A 58 9.37 20.18 -12.75
CA LYS A 58 10.15 19.46 -11.73
C LYS A 58 9.60 18.05 -11.48
N GLY A 59 10.07 17.06 -12.24
CA GLY A 59 9.66 15.65 -12.12
C GLY A 59 9.93 15.01 -10.73
N PRO A 60 9.44 13.78 -10.48
CA PRO A 60 9.47 13.11 -9.16
C PRO A 60 10.86 13.00 -8.53
N TYR A 61 11.91 12.90 -9.35
CA TYR A 61 13.30 12.92 -8.87
C TYR A 61 13.64 14.23 -8.11
N GLN A 62 13.27 15.38 -8.68
CA GLN A 62 13.54 16.69 -8.06
C GLN A 62 12.64 16.95 -6.85
N GLU A 63 11.45 16.33 -6.81
CA GLU A 63 10.59 16.32 -5.63
C GLU A 63 11.25 15.54 -4.48
N LEU A 64 11.77 14.34 -4.75
CA LEU A 64 12.49 13.54 -3.76
C LEU A 64 13.74 14.27 -3.25
N GLU A 65 14.64 14.69 -4.15
CA GLU A 65 15.93 15.26 -3.74
C GLU A 65 15.74 16.53 -2.90
N ARG A 66 14.72 17.34 -3.22
CA ARG A 66 14.32 18.47 -2.38
C ARG A 66 13.81 18.02 -1.02
N PHE A 67 12.91 17.03 -0.98
CA PHE A 67 12.42 16.48 0.27
C PHE A 67 13.56 15.96 1.15
N LEU A 68 14.51 15.21 0.58
CA LEU A 68 15.66 14.67 1.31
C LEU A 68 16.57 15.78 1.85
N ALA A 69 16.86 16.79 1.02
CA ALA A 69 17.70 17.92 1.41
C ALA A 69 17.07 18.77 2.52
N GLU A 70 15.76 19.00 2.46
CA GLU A 70 15.03 19.78 3.46
C GLU A 70 14.74 19.00 4.74
N ASN A 71 14.74 17.66 4.69
CA ASN A 71 14.26 16.81 5.79
C ASN A 71 15.19 15.60 6.06
N PRO A 72 16.52 15.79 6.23
CA PRO A 72 17.48 14.68 6.30
C PRO A 72 17.25 13.75 7.51
N ASP A 73 16.65 14.26 8.59
CA ASP A 73 16.46 13.50 9.82
C ASP A 73 15.13 12.74 9.92
N LEU A 74 14.23 12.89 8.94
CA LEU A 74 12.95 12.18 8.97
C LEU A 74 13.12 10.68 8.64
N PRO A 75 12.26 9.80 9.19
CA PRO A 75 12.28 8.36 8.88
C PRO A 75 12.28 8.05 7.38
N ALA A 76 11.47 8.76 6.59
CA ALA A 76 11.43 8.64 5.14
C ALA A 76 12.80 8.86 4.48
N SER A 77 13.52 9.92 4.85
CA SER A 77 14.81 10.25 4.24
C SER A 77 15.86 9.18 4.54
N ARG A 78 15.92 8.74 5.80
CA ARG A 78 16.78 7.63 6.23
C ARG A 78 16.44 6.33 5.50
N PHE A 79 15.16 6.02 5.36
CA PHE A 79 14.71 4.85 4.62
C PHE A 79 15.15 4.89 3.15
N VAL A 80 15.00 6.04 2.48
CA VAL A 80 15.42 6.22 1.09
C VAL A 80 16.94 6.08 0.95
N ASP A 81 17.72 6.65 1.87
CA ASP A 81 19.18 6.49 1.87
C ASP A 81 19.60 5.03 2.05
N LEU A 82 18.92 4.30 2.94
CA LEU A 82 19.13 2.87 3.13
C LEU A 82 18.75 2.05 1.89
N LEU A 83 17.64 2.38 1.22
CA LEU A 83 17.25 1.76 -0.04
C LEU A 83 18.33 1.99 -1.12
N LYS A 84 18.80 3.23 -1.27
CA LYS A 84 19.89 3.59 -2.20
C LYS A 84 21.16 2.77 -1.91
N LYS A 85 21.52 2.63 -0.64
CA LYS A 85 22.74 1.92 -0.18
C LYS A 85 22.67 0.40 -0.31
N HIS A 86 21.52 -0.20 -0.05
CA HIS A 86 21.39 -1.66 0.11
C HIS A 86 20.62 -2.35 -1.01
N LEU A 87 19.73 -1.65 -1.70
CA LEU A 87 18.86 -2.22 -2.73
C LEU A 87 19.17 -1.69 -4.14
N HIS A 88 19.41 -0.38 -4.27
CA HIS A 88 19.65 0.27 -5.56
C HIS A 88 21.14 0.51 -5.87
N PHE A 89 22.04 -0.22 -5.21
CA PHE A 89 23.49 0.00 -5.33
C PHE A 89 24.08 -0.53 -6.65
N GLU A 90 23.43 -1.50 -7.31
CA GLU A 90 23.88 -2.09 -8.58
C GLU A 90 22.79 -1.91 -9.66
N PRO A 91 23.16 -1.50 -10.90
CA PRO A 91 22.22 -1.24 -12.00
C PRO A 91 21.26 -2.41 -12.31
N ASP A 92 21.71 -3.65 -12.14
CA ASP A 92 20.92 -4.85 -12.45
C ASP A 92 20.30 -5.52 -11.22
N ALA A 93 20.41 -4.91 -10.03
CA ALA A 93 20.12 -5.63 -8.80
C ALA A 93 18.68 -6.11 -8.70
N GLU A 94 17.77 -5.21 -9.07
CA GLU A 94 16.35 -5.50 -9.11
C GLU A 94 15.99 -6.48 -10.23
N SER A 95 16.67 -6.40 -11.38
CA SER A 95 16.49 -7.33 -12.50
C SER A 95 16.87 -8.76 -12.11
N GLN A 96 17.98 -8.91 -11.37
CA GLN A 96 18.42 -10.20 -10.84
C GLN A 96 17.49 -10.72 -9.74
N ARG A 97 17.03 -9.84 -8.84
CA ARG A 97 16.03 -10.16 -7.82
C ARG A 97 14.73 -10.68 -8.43
N ILE A 98 14.18 -9.97 -9.41
CA ILE A 98 12.96 -10.36 -10.13
C ILE A 98 13.18 -11.68 -10.88
N THR A 99 14.32 -11.85 -11.54
CA THR A 99 14.65 -13.11 -12.21
C THR A 99 14.70 -14.27 -11.21
N ALA A 100 15.29 -14.06 -10.03
CA ALA A 100 15.35 -15.05 -8.97
C ALA A 100 13.95 -15.39 -8.44
N CYS A 101 13.08 -14.40 -8.27
CA CYS A 101 11.69 -14.59 -7.86
C CYS A 101 10.87 -15.33 -8.91
N LEU A 102 10.91 -14.90 -10.17
CA LEU A 102 10.12 -15.47 -11.27
C LEU A 102 10.55 -16.90 -11.59
N LYS A 103 11.86 -17.17 -11.62
CA LYS A 103 12.38 -18.50 -11.92
C LYS A 103 12.39 -19.41 -10.68
N ARG A 104 12.12 -18.87 -9.48
CA ARG A 104 12.21 -19.56 -8.18
C ARG A 104 13.56 -20.25 -7.93
N VAL A 105 14.63 -19.73 -8.53
CA VAL A 105 15.97 -20.38 -8.54
C VAL A 105 16.84 -20.00 -7.35
N ASN A 106 16.63 -18.81 -6.77
CA ASN A 106 17.42 -18.33 -5.65
C ASN A 106 16.52 -17.55 -4.67
N PRO A 107 15.92 -18.25 -3.70
CA PRO A 107 15.05 -17.62 -2.74
C PRO A 107 15.77 -16.53 -1.95
N ALA A 108 17.01 -16.77 -1.49
CA ALA A 108 17.78 -15.78 -0.73
C ALA A 108 17.94 -14.44 -1.49
N LEU A 109 18.24 -14.51 -2.79
CA LEU A 109 18.32 -13.33 -3.67
C LEU A 109 16.95 -12.67 -3.89
N CYS A 110 15.91 -13.46 -4.15
CA CYS A 110 14.53 -12.95 -4.27
C CYS A 110 14.09 -12.20 -3.00
N PHE A 111 14.45 -12.75 -1.84
CA PHE A 111 14.06 -12.29 -0.53
C PHE A 111 14.88 -11.11 -0.02
N GLY A 112 16.19 -11.12 -0.22
CA GLY A 112 17.15 -10.21 0.42
C GLY A 112 17.90 -9.28 -0.51
N GLY A 113 17.65 -9.35 -1.81
CA GLY A 113 18.44 -8.60 -2.80
C GLY A 113 19.88 -9.09 -2.87
N LEU A 114 20.70 -8.40 -3.67
CA LEU A 114 22.10 -8.78 -3.91
C LEU A 114 23.00 -8.59 -2.69
N ARG A 115 22.84 -7.47 -1.97
CA ARG A 115 23.55 -7.23 -0.72
C ARG A 115 22.74 -7.87 0.41
N ASN A 116 22.89 -9.19 0.53
CA ASN A 116 22.19 -10.03 1.50
C ASN A 116 22.07 -9.36 2.88
N TYR A 117 20.93 -9.55 3.55
CA TYR A 117 20.61 -9.03 4.89
C TYR A 117 21.76 -8.94 5.87
N ARG A 118 22.68 -9.93 5.88
CA ARG A 118 23.83 -9.96 6.78
C ARG A 118 24.74 -8.73 6.62
N VAL A 119 24.94 -8.27 5.39
CA VAL A 119 25.79 -7.10 5.10
C VAL A 119 25.05 -5.83 5.52
N ALA A 120 23.76 -5.70 5.19
CA ALA A 120 22.94 -4.60 5.66
C ALA A 120 22.91 -4.55 7.19
N GLN A 121 22.62 -5.66 7.86
CA GLN A 121 22.60 -5.79 9.31
C GLN A 121 23.95 -5.43 9.93
N LYS A 122 25.05 -6.04 9.48
CA LYS A 122 26.39 -5.73 9.98
C LYS A 122 26.73 -4.24 9.83
N GLU A 123 26.36 -3.62 8.72
CA GLU A 123 26.60 -2.21 8.51
C GLU A 123 25.74 -1.33 9.42
N LEU A 124 24.45 -1.64 9.56
CA LEU A 124 23.54 -0.94 10.48
C LEU A 124 24.04 -1.02 11.93
N ASP A 125 24.59 -2.16 12.35
CA ASP A 125 25.19 -2.37 13.67
C ASP A 125 26.44 -1.50 13.89
N THR A 126 27.22 -1.27 12.83
CA THR A 126 28.48 -0.51 12.92
C THR A 126 28.35 1.00 12.72
N THR A 127 27.33 1.47 11.99
CA THR A 127 27.30 2.86 11.49
C THR A 127 26.89 3.87 12.55
N GLU A 128 26.18 3.48 13.61
CA GLU A 128 25.65 4.44 14.61
C GLU A 128 26.22 4.28 16.04
N GLY A 129 27.26 3.47 16.24
CA GLY A 129 28.00 3.40 17.53
C GLY A 129 27.19 2.94 18.75
N ARG A 130 25.89 2.63 18.60
CA ARG A 130 25.08 2.00 19.63
C ARG A 130 25.51 0.54 19.76
N LYS A 131 26.32 0.26 20.79
CA LYS A 131 26.41 -1.08 21.37
C LYS A 131 25.04 -1.44 21.96
N SER A 132 24.04 -1.72 21.13
CA SER A 132 22.85 -2.46 21.59
C SER A 132 23.38 -3.73 22.23
N ASN A 133 22.97 -4.07 23.45
CA ASN A 133 23.39 -5.27 24.20
C ASN A 133 23.67 -6.44 23.24
N ILE A 134 24.94 -6.57 22.87
CA ILE A 134 25.35 -7.47 21.79
C ILE A 134 25.00 -8.90 22.20
N GLU A 135 24.94 -9.18 23.51
CA GLU A 135 24.52 -10.47 24.06
C GLU A 135 23.06 -10.84 23.74
N GLU A 136 22.08 -9.93 23.76
CA GLU A 136 20.67 -10.28 23.48
C GLU A 136 20.42 -10.42 21.97
N VAL A 137 21.00 -9.54 21.14
CA VAL A 137 20.95 -9.62 19.67
C VAL A 137 21.73 -10.85 19.16
N THR A 138 22.90 -11.14 19.75
CA THR A 138 23.71 -12.30 19.39
C THR A 138 23.09 -13.59 19.90
N ARG A 139 22.39 -13.62 21.04
CA ARG A 139 21.68 -14.83 21.51
C ARG A 139 20.50 -15.17 20.61
N VAL A 140 19.71 -14.18 20.17
CA VAL A 140 18.63 -14.40 19.18
C VAL A 140 19.20 -14.83 17.82
N ALA A 141 20.35 -14.28 17.41
CA ALA A 141 21.06 -14.72 16.20
C ALA A 141 21.76 -16.09 16.34
N GLN A 142 22.12 -16.52 17.56
CA GLN A 142 22.78 -17.80 17.85
C GLN A 142 21.83 -18.98 18.02
N ILE A 143 20.54 -18.74 18.34
CA ILE A 143 19.51 -19.78 18.33
C ILE A 143 19.26 -20.32 16.90
N GLY A 144 19.74 -19.63 15.85
CA GLY A 144 19.88 -20.15 14.50
C GLY A 144 21.35 -20.32 14.10
N GLY A 145 21.86 -21.56 14.12
CA GLY A 145 23.29 -21.87 13.94
C GLY A 145 24.04 -21.16 12.80
N LYS A 146 25.35 -20.93 13.04
CA LYS A 146 26.42 -20.52 12.11
C LYS A 146 26.03 -19.59 10.94
N SER A 147 25.96 -18.30 11.23
CA SER A 147 26.61 -17.16 10.54
C SER A 147 26.49 -16.91 9.02
N SER A 148 25.72 -17.61 8.19
CA SER A 148 25.53 -17.20 6.78
C SER A 148 24.10 -17.18 6.27
N GLN A 149 23.13 -17.47 7.14
CA GLN A 149 21.74 -17.72 6.76
C GLN A 149 20.70 -16.90 7.53
N THR A 150 21.07 -15.91 8.35
CA THR A 150 20.25 -15.43 9.47
C THR A 150 18.81 -15.02 9.14
N VAL A 151 18.48 -14.19 8.14
CA VAL A 151 17.05 -13.89 7.87
C VAL A 151 16.32 -15.05 7.18
N TYR A 152 16.99 -15.85 6.35
CA TYR A 152 16.42 -17.06 5.75
C TYR A 152 16.22 -18.20 6.78
N ALA A 153 17.09 -18.28 7.79
CA ALA A 153 17.00 -19.19 8.92
C ALA A 153 16.01 -18.70 9.98
N LEU A 154 15.90 -17.39 10.21
CA LEU A 154 14.86 -16.76 11.05
C LEU A 154 13.46 -16.99 10.46
N ARG A 155 13.35 -17.40 9.20
CA ARG A 155 12.09 -17.78 8.59
C ARG A 155 11.74 -19.24 8.83
N ARG A 156 12.70 -20.10 9.15
CA ARG A 156 12.42 -21.50 9.45
C ARG A 156 11.74 -21.59 10.82
N TYR A 157 10.60 -22.27 10.88
CA TYR A 157 10.10 -22.78 12.14
C TYR A 157 10.97 -23.98 12.50
N THR A 158 11.66 -23.90 13.63
CA THR A 158 12.38 -25.04 14.19
C THR A 158 11.50 -25.64 15.27
N ASP A 159 10.59 -26.52 14.85
CA ASP A 159 10.16 -27.61 15.72
C ASP A 159 11.26 -28.68 15.68
N GLU A 160 11.56 -29.31 16.82
CA GLU A 160 12.58 -30.35 16.94
C GLU A 160 12.31 -31.56 16.03
N LEU A 161 11.08 -31.68 15.51
CA LEU A 161 10.63 -32.79 14.67
C LEU A 161 10.62 -32.52 13.15
N ALA A 162 10.72 -31.28 12.68
CA ALA A 162 10.96 -30.98 11.26
C ALA A 162 11.27 -29.49 11.02
N ALA A 163 12.33 -29.22 10.25
CA ALA A 163 12.67 -27.90 9.73
C ALA A 163 11.62 -27.41 8.72
N LEU A 164 10.48 -26.89 9.20
CA LEU A 164 9.34 -26.52 8.38
C LEU A 164 9.28 -24.99 8.25
N GLU A 165 9.20 -24.46 7.04
CA GLU A 165 9.39 -23.03 6.82
C GLU A 165 8.07 -22.25 7.00
N ILE A 166 7.91 -21.45 8.08
CA ILE A 166 6.87 -20.40 8.19
C ILE A 166 6.79 -19.44 6.99
N PRO A 167 7.85 -19.11 6.21
CA PRO A 167 7.74 -18.19 5.08
C PRO A 167 6.84 -18.71 3.96
N THR A 168 6.47 -19.99 3.94
CA THR A 168 5.41 -20.43 3.03
C THR A 168 4.09 -19.70 3.31
N LEU A 169 3.87 -19.19 4.52
CA LEU A 169 2.66 -18.50 4.94
C LEU A 169 2.67 -16.98 4.71
N GLY A 170 3.74 -16.38 4.18
CA GLY A 170 3.78 -14.93 3.93
C GLY A 170 4.03 -14.56 2.46
N THR A 171 3.91 -13.28 2.14
CA THR A 171 4.24 -12.78 0.81
C THR A 171 5.75 -12.71 0.63
N GLU A 172 6.25 -13.44 -0.36
CA GLU A 172 7.65 -13.81 -0.49
C GLU A 172 8.59 -12.62 -0.81
N VAL A 173 8.11 -11.38 -0.97
CA VAL A 173 8.86 -10.37 -1.73
C VAL A 173 8.76 -8.94 -1.16
N ALA A 174 9.17 -8.70 0.09
CA ALA A 174 9.36 -7.32 0.62
C ALA A 174 10.24 -7.20 1.87
N CYS A 175 10.86 -8.29 2.33
CA CYS A 175 11.39 -8.30 3.68
C CYS A 175 12.57 -7.34 3.91
N LEU A 176 13.42 -7.07 2.88
CA LEU A 176 14.53 -6.13 3.03
C LEU A 176 14.01 -4.69 3.10
N PRO A 177 13.19 -4.19 2.15
CA PRO A 177 12.52 -2.90 2.29
C PRO A 177 11.79 -2.73 3.63
N LEU A 178 11.02 -3.73 4.07
CA LEU A 178 10.30 -3.68 5.35
C LEU A 178 11.26 -3.60 6.56
N MET A 179 12.36 -4.35 6.53
CA MET A 179 13.39 -4.28 7.57
C MET A 179 14.07 -2.91 7.61
N LEU A 180 14.45 -2.36 6.45
CA LEU A 180 15.08 -1.03 6.37
C LEU A 180 14.12 0.07 6.85
N ALA A 181 12.83 -0.03 6.50
CA ALA A 181 11.82 0.90 6.98
C ALA A 181 11.58 0.78 8.49
N GLY A 182 11.55 -0.45 9.03
CA GLY A 182 11.46 -0.69 10.48
C GLY A 182 12.64 -0.10 11.25
N TYR A 183 13.86 -0.24 10.70
CA TYR A 183 15.06 0.43 11.24
C TYR A 183 14.91 1.96 11.23
N ALA A 184 14.59 2.54 10.07
CA ALA A 184 14.50 3.99 9.90
C ALA A 184 13.41 4.63 10.78
N SER A 185 12.28 3.94 10.95
CA SER A 185 11.07 4.45 11.61
C SER A 185 11.08 4.28 13.12
N SER A 186 11.96 3.42 13.62
CA SER A 186 12.10 3.18 15.03
C SER A 186 13.17 4.05 15.67
N ARG A 187 13.82 5.06 15.08
CA ARG A 187 14.88 5.75 15.85
C ARG A 187 14.38 6.58 17.05
N ASP A 188 13.17 7.13 16.96
CA ASP A 188 12.62 8.04 17.99
C ASP A 188 11.84 7.28 19.07
N GLU A 189 11.93 7.71 20.33
CA GLU A 189 11.26 7.03 21.46
C GLU A 189 9.73 7.19 21.47
N ASP A 190 9.25 8.30 20.89
CA ASP A 190 7.83 8.62 20.76
C ASP A 190 7.21 8.13 19.45
N SER A 191 7.91 7.28 18.70
CA SER A 191 7.41 6.72 17.46
C SER A 191 6.79 5.33 17.64
N VAL A 192 5.82 5.03 16.77
CA VAL A 192 5.23 3.69 16.64
C VAL A 192 5.22 3.25 15.18
N VAL A 193 5.40 1.96 15.00
CA VAL A 193 5.24 1.27 13.72
C VAL A 193 3.94 0.45 13.78
N VAL A 194 3.12 0.60 12.74
CA VAL A 194 1.81 -0.06 12.67
C VAL A 194 1.74 -0.95 11.43
N GLU A 195 1.25 -2.17 11.61
CA GLU A 195 0.95 -3.09 10.53
C GLU A 195 -0.51 -3.56 10.58
N LEU A 196 -1.19 -3.50 9.44
CA LEU A 196 -2.61 -3.79 9.27
C LEU A 196 -2.77 -4.97 8.31
N GLY A 197 -3.15 -6.13 8.85
CA GLY A 197 -3.28 -7.39 8.12
C GLY A 197 -1.98 -8.21 8.00
N PRO A 198 -1.17 -8.39 9.05
CA PRO A 198 0.09 -9.16 8.98
C PRO A 198 -0.07 -10.66 8.71
N PHE A 199 -1.29 -11.21 8.75
CA PHE A 199 -1.55 -12.63 8.59
C PHE A 199 -0.70 -13.50 9.55
N ALA A 200 0.13 -14.41 9.05
CA ALA A 200 1.01 -15.25 9.87
C ALA A 200 2.27 -14.53 10.40
N GLY A 201 2.45 -13.23 10.14
CA GLY A 201 3.49 -12.41 10.77
C GLY A 201 4.86 -12.41 10.08
N LEU A 202 4.98 -12.89 8.83
CA LEU A 202 6.26 -12.85 8.12
C LEU A 202 6.74 -11.41 7.88
N SER A 203 5.85 -10.54 7.40
CA SER A 203 6.14 -9.11 7.19
C SER A 203 6.44 -8.42 8.52
N SER A 204 5.64 -8.67 9.56
CA SER A 204 5.90 -8.20 10.93
C SER A 204 7.29 -8.58 11.39
N ARG A 205 7.69 -9.85 11.21
CA ARG A 205 9.02 -10.32 11.59
C ARG A 205 10.13 -9.54 10.88
N CYS A 206 9.96 -9.23 9.61
CA CYS A 206 10.92 -8.42 8.85
C CYS A 206 11.02 -6.99 9.39
N ILE A 207 9.88 -6.35 9.66
CA ILE A 207 9.82 -5.01 10.23
C ILE A 207 10.53 -4.97 11.58
N VAL A 208 10.13 -5.84 12.51
CA VAL A 208 10.67 -5.83 13.88
C VAL A 208 12.14 -6.26 13.95
N THR A 209 12.64 -7.02 12.96
CA THR A 209 14.08 -7.31 12.84
C THR A 209 14.88 -6.03 12.61
N GLY A 210 14.35 -5.09 11.82
CA GLY A 210 14.94 -3.78 11.65
C GLY A 210 14.83 -2.92 12.90
N MET A 211 13.67 -2.95 13.56
CA MET A 211 13.44 -2.21 14.81
C MET A 211 14.37 -2.66 15.95
N LEU A 212 14.63 -3.97 16.05
CA LEU A 212 15.50 -4.54 17.08
C LEU A 212 16.90 -3.93 17.10
N GLN A 213 17.42 -3.49 15.95
CA GLN A 213 18.74 -2.84 15.87
C GLN A 213 18.76 -1.48 16.57
N GLN A 214 17.59 -0.86 16.77
CA GLN A 214 17.42 0.36 17.56
C GLN A 214 17.09 0.05 19.03
N GLY A 215 17.19 -1.22 19.44
CA GLY A 215 16.84 -1.70 20.78
C GLY A 215 15.36 -2.03 20.96
N LEU A 216 15.08 -2.89 21.93
CA LEU A 216 13.72 -3.26 22.33
C LEU A 216 13.04 -2.08 23.02
N ARG A 217 11.85 -1.72 22.55
CA ARG A 217 11.01 -0.69 23.17
C ARG A 217 9.59 -1.16 23.38
N GLU A 218 9.06 -0.87 24.56
CA GLU A 218 7.67 -1.13 24.90
C GLU A 218 6.74 -0.29 24.04
N ASN A 219 5.63 -0.89 23.62
CA ASN A 219 4.54 -0.21 22.90
C ASN A 219 5.01 0.55 21.66
N SER A 220 5.95 -0.03 20.89
CA SER A 220 6.54 0.59 19.69
C SER A 220 6.13 -0.09 18.38
N PHE A 221 5.66 -1.34 18.42
CA PHE A 221 5.13 -2.06 17.26
C PHE A 221 3.72 -2.59 17.54
N PHE A 222 2.79 -2.30 16.65
CA PHE A 222 1.40 -2.76 16.73
C PHE A 222 0.98 -3.46 15.44
N ALA A 223 0.50 -4.68 15.57
CA ALA A 223 -0.09 -5.48 14.50
C ALA A 223 -1.60 -5.61 14.71
N PHE A 224 -2.41 -5.33 13.70
CA PHE A 224 -3.86 -5.46 13.75
C PHE A 224 -4.33 -6.45 12.68
N ASP A 225 -5.04 -7.50 13.08
CA ASP A 225 -5.62 -8.51 12.20
C ASP A 225 -6.84 -9.16 12.87
N SER A 226 -7.72 -9.79 12.10
CA SER A 226 -8.70 -10.70 12.69
C SER A 226 -8.04 -11.95 13.26
N PHE A 227 -6.88 -12.36 12.72
CA PHE A 227 -6.19 -13.61 13.05
C PHE A 227 -7.11 -14.85 13.01
N GLU A 228 -8.14 -14.78 12.19
CA GLU A 228 -9.14 -15.83 12.02
C GLU A 228 -9.78 -15.76 10.64
N GLY A 229 -10.56 -16.78 10.31
CA GLY A 229 -11.36 -16.85 9.09
C GLY A 229 -11.07 -18.09 8.26
N LEU A 230 -12.13 -18.65 7.69
CA LEU A 230 -12.07 -19.89 6.90
C LEU A 230 -11.16 -19.78 5.68
N ALA A 231 -11.14 -18.62 5.00
CA ALA A 231 -10.26 -18.39 3.85
C ALA A 231 -8.78 -18.45 4.24
N ASN A 232 -8.44 -17.82 5.38
CA ASN A 232 -7.10 -17.83 5.95
C ASN A 232 -6.69 -19.23 6.40
N TYR A 233 -7.57 -19.94 7.11
CA TYR A 233 -7.36 -21.34 7.48
C TYR A 233 -7.04 -22.22 6.26
N ASN A 234 -7.84 -22.13 5.19
CA ASN A 234 -7.62 -22.90 3.97
C ASN A 234 -6.29 -22.54 3.29
N ALA A 235 -5.91 -21.26 3.29
CA ALA A 235 -4.61 -20.82 2.78
C ALA A 235 -3.45 -21.41 3.60
N ILE A 236 -3.55 -21.36 4.94
CA ILE A 236 -2.56 -21.90 5.86
C ILE A 236 -2.44 -23.41 5.71
N LYS A 237 -3.55 -24.15 5.79
CA LYS A 237 -3.58 -25.62 5.67
C LYS A 237 -2.90 -26.11 4.38
N ARG A 238 -3.12 -25.41 3.26
CA ARG A 238 -2.48 -25.74 1.98
C ARG A 238 -0.97 -25.50 1.98
N ARG A 239 -0.50 -24.44 2.63
CA ARG A 239 0.91 -24.00 2.61
C ARG A 239 1.75 -24.54 3.77
N ALA A 240 1.11 -24.96 4.85
CA ALA A 240 1.69 -25.52 6.05
C ALA A 240 0.86 -26.72 6.55
N PRO A 241 0.74 -27.81 5.76
CA PRO A 241 -0.08 -28.98 6.12
C PRO A 241 0.41 -29.69 7.40
N TRP A 242 1.65 -29.45 7.79
CA TRP A 242 2.26 -29.97 9.01
C TRP A 242 1.63 -29.39 10.29
N LEU A 243 0.99 -28.22 10.24
CA LEU A 243 0.38 -27.57 11.40
C LEU A 243 -0.70 -28.43 12.06
N ALA A 244 -1.40 -29.26 11.28
CA ALA A 244 -2.40 -30.19 11.82
C ALA A 244 -1.81 -31.19 12.83
N ARG A 245 -0.49 -31.43 12.81
CA ARG A 245 0.20 -32.33 13.75
C ARG A 245 0.67 -31.62 15.02
N THR A 246 1.06 -30.35 14.91
CA THR A 246 1.68 -29.58 16.01
C THR A 246 0.67 -28.70 16.75
N HIS A 247 -0.44 -28.33 16.08
CA HIS A 247 -1.53 -27.53 16.63
C HIS A 247 -2.87 -28.19 16.26
N ALA A 248 -3.21 -29.29 16.92
CA ALA A 248 -4.42 -30.06 16.65
C ALA A 248 -5.71 -29.23 16.83
N ASP A 249 -5.67 -28.20 17.67
CA ASP A 249 -6.80 -27.30 17.92
C ASP A 249 -7.04 -26.31 16.77
N PHE A 250 -6.08 -26.12 15.86
CA PHE A 250 -6.26 -25.29 14.67
C PHE A 250 -7.00 -26.08 13.58
N THR A 251 -8.31 -25.86 13.48
CA THR A 251 -9.21 -26.65 12.64
C THR A 251 -10.14 -25.74 11.84
N GLU A 252 -10.95 -26.32 10.95
CA GLU A 252 -11.96 -25.56 10.19
C GLU A 252 -13.00 -24.90 11.11
N ASN A 253 -13.25 -25.49 12.29
CA ASN A 253 -14.16 -24.98 13.32
C ASN A 253 -13.46 -24.05 14.32
N ASN A 254 -12.13 -24.02 14.34
CA ASN A 254 -11.32 -23.13 15.17
C ASN A 254 -10.18 -22.55 14.32
N THR A 255 -10.50 -21.46 13.64
CA THR A 255 -9.60 -20.82 12.67
C THR A 255 -8.66 -19.79 13.30
N ASP A 256 -8.60 -19.69 14.64
CA ASP A 256 -7.68 -18.77 15.31
C ASP A 256 -6.23 -19.16 15.01
N PHE A 257 -5.49 -18.24 14.38
CA PHE A 257 -4.09 -18.42 14.03
C PHE A 257 -3.18 -17.34 14.62
N LEU A 258 -3.62 -16.59 15.64
CA LEU A 258 -2.78 -15.58 16.30
C LEU A 258 -1.45 -16.18 16.79
N PHE A 259 -1.48 -17.43 17.27
CA PHE A 259 -0.28 -18.14 17.71
C PHE A 259 0.80 -18.24 16.61
N LEU A 260 0.44 -18.33 15.32
CA LEU A 260 1.43 -18.36 14.24
C LEU A 260 2.19 -17.03 14.15
N TRP A 261 1.47 -15.93 14.30
CA TRP A 261 2.08 -14.61 14.34
C TRP A 261 2.98 -14.46 15.58
N GLU A 262 2.54 -14.91 16.75
CA GLU A 262 3.31 -14.84 17.99
C GLU A 262 4.62 -15.64 17.89
N LEU A 263 4.55 -16.86 17.37
CA LEU A 263 5.71 -17.71 17.08
C LEU A 263 6.66 -17.07 16.06
N ALA A 264 6.12 -16.31 15.09
CA ALA A 264 6.91 -15.62 14.09
C ALA A 264 7.55 -14.32 14.62
N VAL A 265 6.95 -13.61 15.57
CA VAL A 265 7.35 -12.23 15.90
C VAL A 265 7.98 -12.11 17.29
N LEU A 266 7.37 -12.69 18.32
CA LEU A 266 7.80 -12.50 19.72
C LEU A 266 9.21 -13.01 20.02
N PRO A 267 9.74 -14.08 19.39
CA PRO A 267 11.14 -14.47 19.55
C PRO A 267 12.15 -13.42 19.06
N VAL A 268 11.74 -12.52 18.16
CA VAL A 268 12.59 -11.42 17.64
C VAL A 268 12.35 -10.13 18.40
N TYR A 269 11.10 -9.81 18.69
CA TYR A 269 10.72 -8.54 19.31
C TYR A 269 9.61 -8.75 20.34
N LYS A 270 10.02 -9.15 21.55
CA LYS A 270 9.13 -9.59 22.65
C LYS A 270 8.09 -8.56 23.10
N THR A 271 8.31 -7.28 22.80
CA THR A 271 7.42 -6.17 23.16
C THR A 271 6.38 -5.84 22.08
N ALA A 272 6.42 -6.52 20.94
CA ALA A 272 5.44 -6.37 19.87
C ALA A 272 4.02 -6.68 20.38
N LYS A 273 3.02 -5.90 19.94
CA LYS A 273 1.63 -6.10 20.34
C LYS A 273 0.78 -6.49 19.13
N ALA A 274 0.21 -7.68 19.15
CA ALA A 274 -0.89 -8.03 18.26
C ALA A 274 -2.23 -7.63 18.90
N LYS A 275 -3.12 -7.09 18.08
CA LYS A 275 -4.49 -6.71 18.43
C LYS A 275 -5.43 -7.51 17.53
N LYS A 276 -6.03 -8.55 18.11
CA LYS A 276 -7.00 -9.40 17.42
C LYS A 276 -8.35 -8.68 17.30
N GLY A 277 -8.90 -8.64 16.10
CA GLY A 277 -10.24 -8.13 15.81
C GLY A 277 -10.33 -7.33 14.51
N TRP A 278 -11.55 -6.90 14.18
CA TRP A 278 -11.76 -6.04 13.02
C TRP A 278 -11.14 -4.66 13.24
N ILE A 279 -10.50 -4.13 12.19
CA ILE A 279 -9.91 -2.79 12.20
C ILE A 279 -11.02 -1.76 11.97
N THR A 280 -11.38 -1.06 13.04
CA THR A 280 -12.41 -0.01 13.08
C THR A 280 -11.80 1.25 13.70
N LYS A 281 -12.54 2.37 13.69
CA LYS A 281 -12.10 3.58 14.41
C LYS A 281 -11.97 3.37 15.92
N ASP A 282 -12.70 2.40 16.48
CA ASP A 282 -12.64 2.10 17.91
C ASP A 282 -11.42 1.24 18.27
N SER A 283 -11.05 0.30 17.38
CA SER A 283 -9.89 -0.58 17.61
C SER A 283 -8.56 0.05 17.16
N LEU A 284 -8.59 0.95 16.17
CA LEU A 284 -7.45 1.72 15.69
C LEU A 284 -7.74 3.22 15.80
N ASN A 285 -7.14 3.85 16.81
CA ASN A 285 -7.18 5.30 17.06
C ASN A 285 -5.88 5.75 17.75
N PRO A 286 -5.58 7.07 17.80
CA PRO A 286 -4.38 7.59 18.45
C PRO A 286 -4.22 7.14 19.91
N SER A 287 -5.31 7.00 20.67
CA SER A 287 -5.23 6.60 22.09
C SER A 287 -4.77 5.15 22.26
N VAL A 288 -5.20 4.23 21.38
CA VAL A 288 -4.73 2.83 21.36
C VAL A 288 -3.22 2.76 21.06
N LEU A 289 -2.73 3.74 20.30
CA LEU A 289 -1.32 3.92 19.96
C LEU A 289 -0.58 4.83 20.96
N PHE A 290 -1.14 5.05 22.15
CA PHE A 290 -0.56 5.87 23.22
C PHE A 290 -0.26 7.33 22.81
N ASN A 291 -1.02 7.87 21.85
CA ASN A 291 -0.82 9.18 21.23
C ASN A 291 0.60 9.39 20.66
N ARG A 292 1.29 8.30 20.34
CA ARG A 292 2.61 8.33 19.71
C ARG A 292 2.51 8.59 18.22
N THR A 293 3.60 9.08 17.64
CA THR A 293 3.66 9.41 16.21
C THR A 293 3.83 8.14 15.39
N VAL A 294 2.95 7.90 14.43
CA VAL A 294 3.08 6.78 13.49
C VAL A 294 4.13 7.10 12.42
N THR A 295 5.26 6.40 12.43
CA THR A 295 6.40 6.66 11.52
C THR A 295 6.51 5.64 10.39
N MET A 296 5.88 4.47 10.54
CA MET A 296 5.71 3.50 9.47
C MET A 296 4.34 2.83 9.55
N ILE A 297 3.74 2.63 8.39
CA ILE A 297 2.46 1.96 8.21
C ILE A 297 2.65 0.87 7.14
N SER A 298 2.26 -0.36 7.44
CA SER A 298 2.16 -1.46 6.45
C SER A 298 0.72 -1.92 6.34
N ILE A 299 0.17 -1.97 5.11
CA ILE A 299 -1.25 -2.28 4.87
C ILE A 299 -1.38 -3.40 3.84
N ASP A 300 -1.94 -4.54 4.26
CA ASP A 300 -2.22 -5.72 3.43
C ASP A 300 -3.72 -6.11 3.45
N CYS A 301 -4.50 -5.60 4.40
CA CYS A 301 -5.93 -5.94 4.51
C CYS A 301 -6.89 -4.97 3.80
N ALA A 302 -6.40 -3.88 3.21
CA ALA A 302 -7.22 -2.82 2.59
C ALA A 302 -7.72 -3.17 1.18
N LYS A 303 -8.54 -4.21 1.03
CA LYS A 303 -8.98 -4.67 -0.29
C LYS A 303 -10.05 -3.78 -0.98
N ASN A 304 -10.37 -2.60 -0.42
CA ASN A 304 -11.21 -1.57 -1.08
C ASN A 304 -10.93 -0.15 -0.54
N ALA A 305 -11.44 0.90 -1.22
CA ALA A 305 -11.22 2.31 -0.85
C ALA A 305 -11.78 2.68 0.54
N GLN A 306 -12.94 2.12 0.92
CA GLN A 306 -13.54 2.40 2.22
C GLN A 306 -12.66 1.88 3.36
N LYS A 307 -12.12 0.67 3.20
CA LYS A 307 -11.19 0.07 4.17
C LYS A 307 -9.90 0.88 4.26
N LEU A 308 -9.31 1.28 3.13
CA LEU A 308 -8.10 2.11 3.14
C LEU A 308 -8.35 3.46 3.83
N LYS A 309 -9.46 4.15 3.52
CA LYS A 309 -9.88 5.38 4.21
C LYS A 309 -10.01 5.15 5.71
N SER A 310 -10.81 4.19 6.14
CA SER A 310 -11.08 3.96 7.57
C SER A 310 -9.83 3.62 8.36
N GLN A 311 -8.90 2.88 7.74
CA GLN A 311 -7.63 2.51 8.37
C GLN A 311 -6.70 3.71 8.52
N LEU A 312 -6.54 4.52 7.48
CA LEU A 312 -5.72 5.73 7.55
C LEU A 312 -6.34 6.79 8.48
N GLU A 313 -7.67 6.91 8.55
CA GLU A 313 -8.39 7.75 9.52
C GLU A 313 -8.14 7.31 10.96
N GLY A 314 -8.18 6.00 11.22
CA GLY A 314 -7.90 5.43 12.53
C GLY A 314 -6.48 5.73 13.03
N LEU A 315 -5.54 6.04 12.13
CA LEU A 315 -4.19 6.43 12.53
C LEU A 315 -4.08 7.91 12.93
N GLY A 316 -5.13 8.71 12.71
CA GLY A 316 -5.16 10.13 13.03
C GLY A 316 -4.48 11.00 11.96
N THR A 317 -3.56 11.86 12.38
CA THR A 317 -2.76 12.66 11.45
C THR A 317 -1.55 11.85 11.02
N ILE A 318 -1.42 11.62 9.72
CA ILE A 318 -0.24 11.01 9.12
C ILE A 318 0.77 12.14 8.88
N ARG A 319 1.91 12.07 9.58
CA ARG A 319 2.92 13.13 9.52
C ARG A 319 3.84 12.98 8.31
N LYS A 320 4.37 14.10 7.87
CA LYS A 320 5.49 14.19 6.93
C LYS A 320 6.62 13.31 7.43
N GLY A 321 7.21 12.53 6.52
CA GLY A 321 8.28 11.60 6.83
C GLY A 321 7.81 10.19 7.21
N THR A 322 6.51 9.94 7.38
CA THR A 322 6.00 8.58 7.56
C THR A 322 6.23 7.74 6.29
N VAL A 323 6.59 6.47 6.46
CA VAL A 323 6.72 5.49 5.37
C VAL A 323 5.46 4.63 5.31
N ILE A 324 4.84 4.49 4.14
CA ILE A 324 3.62 3.70 3.92
C ILE A 324 3.90 2.59 2.92
N PHE A 325 3.70 1.35 3.33
CA PHE A 325 3.65 0.18 2.45
C PHE A 325 2.20 -0.16 2.13
N LEU A 326 1.90 -0.24 0.83
CA LEU A 326 0.66 -0.79 0.32
C LEU A 326 0.99 -2.14 -0.32
N MET A 327 0.56 -3.21 0.37
CA MET A 327 1.00 -4.57 0.06
C MET A 327 0.23 -5.24 -1.08
N ASP A 328 -0.88 -4.67 -1.56
CA ASP A 328 -1.59 -5.17 -2.75
C ASP A 328 -1.85 -4.07 -3.78
N PHE A 329 -0.98 -3.07 -3.82
CA PHE A 329 -1.28 -1.83 -4.53
C PHE A 329 -1.67 -2.05 -5.99
N GLU A 330 -0.93 -2.91 -6.70
CA GLU A 330 -1.19 -3.23 -8.11
C GLU A 330 -2.50 -4.01 -8.32
N PHE A 331 -2.95 -4.77 -7.32
CA PHE A 331 -4.09 -5.69 -7.43
C PHE A 331 -5.41 -5.11 -6.94
N VAL A 332 -5.37 -4.09 -6.08
CA VAL A 332 -6.57 -3.45 -5.53
C VAL A 332 -6.87 -2.17 -6.29
N ARG A 333 -7.68 -2.28 -7.34
CA ARG A 333 -8.10 -1.17 -8.22
C ARG A 333 -8.48 0.12 -7.50
N SER A 334 -9.18 0.02 -6.39
CA SER A 334 -9.61 1.20 -5.62
C SER A 334 -8.45 1.89 -4.90
N GLN A 335 -7.40 1.16 -4.49
CA GLN A 335 -6.20 1.78 -3.91
C GLN A 335 -5.47 2.60 -4.97
N VAL A 336 -5.30 2.07 -6.19
CA VAL A 336 -4.69 2.79 -7.31
C VAL A 336 -5.37 4.14 -7.54
N LYS A 337 -6.70 4.14 -7.65
CA LYS A 337 -7.50 5.36 -7.84
C LYS A 337 -7.39 6.33 -6.68
N GLN A 338 -7.40 5.83 -5.45
CA GLN A 338 -7.34 6.68 -4.26
C GLN A 338 -5.96 7.33 -4.12
N VAL A 339 -4.89 6.58 -4.39
CA VAL A 339 -3.53 7.08 -4.37
C VAL A 339 -3.31 8.06 -5.50
N TYR A 340 -3.41 7.65 -6.77
CA TYR A 340 -3.10 8.55 -7.90
C TYR A 340 -4.12 9.67 -8.10
N GLY A 341 -5.39 9.43 -7.77
CA GLY A 341 -6.43 10.45 -7.90
C GLY A 341 -6.38 11.51 -6.81
N CYS A 342 -6.06 11.13 -5.57
CA CYS A 342 -6.24 12.03 -4.42
C CYS A 342 -4.98 12.24 -3.57
N LEU A 343 -4.15 11.21 -3.36
CA LEU A 343 -3.05 11.29 -2.39
C LEU A 343 -1.70 11.67 -3.02
N ARG A 344 -1.38 11.10 -4.20
CA ARG A 344 -0.07 11.24 -4.84
C ARG A 344 0.28 12.69 -5.16
N GLY A 345 -0.63 13.45 -5.75
CA GLY A 345 -0.35 14.84 -6.16
C GLY A 345 -0.08 15.82 -5.01
N ARG A 346 -0.26 15.43 -3.73
CA ARG A 346 -0.14 16.33 -2.57
C ARG A 346 0.60 15.76 -1.37
N PHE A 347 0.52 14.46 -1.13
CA PHE A 347 0.90 13.85 0.13
C PHE A 347 1.85 12.68 0.03
N LEU A 348 1.87 11.97 -1.10
CA LEU A 348 2.65 10.74 -1.23
C LEU A 348 3.67 10.87 -2.37
N LEU A 349 4.82 10.26 -2.19
CA LEU A 349 5.83 10.09 -3.24
C LEU A 349 6.30 8.63 -3.21
N PRO A 350 6.25 7.88 -4.33
CA PRO A 350 6.70 6.50 -4.31
C PRO A 350 8.22 6.48 -4.23
N VAL A 351 8.78 5.55 -3.47
CA VAL A 351 10.24 5.40 -3.32
C VAL A 351 10.73 3.98 -3.54
N TYR A 352 9.81 3.02 -3.62
CA TYR A 352 10.10 1.64 -3.95
C TYR A 352 8.88 0.94 -4.54
N ALA A 353 9.08 0.11 -5.55
CA ALA A 353 8.09 -0.82 -6.08
C ALA A 353 8.75 -2.17 -6.30
N SER A 354 8.03 -3.24 -5.92
CA SER A 354 8.41 -4.59 -6.30
C SER A 354 7.71 -4.97 -7.60
N TRP A 355 8.35 -4.75 -8.74
CA TRP A 355 7.74 -4.94 -10.06
C TRP A 355 7.16 -6.34 -10.26
N LYS A 356 5.93 -6.39 -10.82
CA LYS A 356 5.15 -7.62 -11.03
C LYS A 356 4.76 -8.35 -9.72
N MET A 357 4.86 -7.65 -8.58
CA MET A 357 4.50 -8.14 -7.25
C MET A 357 3.63 -7.10 -6.53
N GLU A 358 3.25 -7.41 -5.30
CA GLU A 358 2.10 -6.76 -4.66
C GLU A 358 2.47 -5.42 -3.95
N HIS A 359 3.77 -5.17 -3.67
CA HIS A 359 4.18 -4.18 -2.68
C HIS A 359 4.79 -2.89 -3.26
N TRP A 360 4.24 -1.75 -2.85
CA TRP A 360 4.78 -0.41 -3.11
C TRP A 360 5.04 0.33 -1.80
N ALA A 361 6.14 1.07 -1.71
CA ALA A 361 6.44 1.95 -0.59
C ALA A 361 6.37 3.42 -1.02
N TRP A 362 5.70 4.21 -0.19
CA TRP A 362 5.48 5.63 -0.36
C TRP A 362 6.02 6.37 0.86
N ILE A 363 6.55 7.58 0.65
CA ILE A 363 6.85 8.50 1.73
C ILE A 363 5.81 9.60 1.77
N VAL A 364 5.51 10.08 2.98
CA VAL A 364 4.58 11.19 3.18
C VAL A 364 5.33 12.51 3.07
N THR A 365 4.98 13.31 2.07
CA THR A 365 5.66 14.58 1.74
C THR A 365 5.09 15.79 2.49
N ASN A 366 3.83 15.70 2.93
CA ASN A 366 3.15 16.71 3.74
C ASN A 366 2.22 16.04 4.76
N ASP A 367 2.08 16.63 5.94
CA ASP A 367 1.11 16.19 6.94
C ASP A 367 -0.30 16.15 6.34
N PHE A 368 -1.06 15.09 6.62
CA PHE A 368 -2.46 15.03 6.24
C PHE A 368 -3.30 14.25 7.25
N THR A 369 -4.58 14.61 7.32
CA THR A 369 -5.58 13.87 8.05
C THR A 369 -6.75 13.57 7.13
N LEU A 370 -7.33 12.38 7.29
CA LEU A 370 -8.48 11.95 6.51
C LEU A 370 -9.79 12.05 7.30
N ASN A 371 -9.73 12.55 8.55
CA ASN A 371 -10.89 12.68 9.42
C ASN A 371 -11.90 13.75 8.96
N ASN A 372 -11.56 14.53 7.92
CA ASN A 372 -12.51 15.41 7.24
C ASN A 372 -13.11 14.65 6.06
N ASP A 373 -14.36 14.19 6.22
CA ASP A 373 -15.10 13.37 5.24
C ASP A 373 -15.17 13.99 3.83
N GLU A 374 -14.92 15.29 3.71
CA GLU A 374 -14.97 16.01 2.44
C GLU A 374 -13.74 15.84 1.56
N PHE A 375 -12.59 15.37 2.06
CA PHE A 375 -11.35 15.34 1.26
C PHE A 375 -11.49 14.43 0.03
N PHE A 376 -11.80 13.15 0.26
CA PHE A 376 -11.99 12.20 -0.84
C PHE A 376 -13.23 12.53 -1.67
N GLY A 377 -14.31 12.97 -1.03
CA GLY A 377 -15.53 13.36 -1.75
C GLY A 377 -15.30 14.51 -2.73
N ARG A 378 -14.62 15.57 -2.30
CA ARG A 378 -14.19 16.68 -3.19
C ARG A 378 -13.24 16.20 -4.28
N CYS A 379 -12.27 15.36 -3.93
CA CYS A 379 -11.32 14.83 -4.91
C CYS A 379 -12.05 14.07 -6.02
N TYR A 380 -12.91 13.11 -5.67
CA TYR A 380 -13.63 12.29 -6.64
C TYR A 380 -14.68 13.07 -7.43
N ALA A 381 -15.37 14.04 -6.82
CA ALA A 381 -16.27 14.94 -7.54
C ALA A 381 -15.54 15.75 -8.63
N ASN A 382 -14.32 16.22 -8.32
CA ASN A 382 -13.49 16.92 -9.30
C ASN A 382 -12.98 16.01 -10.42
N ILE A 383 -12.70 14.74 -10.12
CA ILE A 383 -12.36 13.74 -11.14
C ILE A 383 -13.56 13.51 -12.07
N LEU A 384 -14.77 13.36 -11.52
CA LEU A 384 -16.00 13.15 -12.32
C LEU A 384 -16.33 14.34 -13.22
N ALA A 385 -16.06 15.58 -12.77
CA ALA A 385 -16.30 16.79 -13.55
C ALA A 385 -15.53 16.80 -14.89
N ASN A 386 -14.37 16.14 -14.98
CA ASN A 386 -13.65 15.94 -16.24
C ASN A 386 -12.79 14.67 -16.19
N ILE A 387 -13.45 13.52 -16.33
CA ILE A 387 -12.83 12.22 -16.12
C ILE A 387 -11.68 11.95 -17.08
N THR A 388 -11.82 12.27 -18.37
CA THR A 388 -10.78 12.05 -19.38
C THR A 388 -9.51 12.81 -19.02
N LYS A 389 -9.62 14.13 -18.78
CA LYS A 389 -8.45 14.94 -18.41
C LYS A 389 -7.85 14.53 -17.08
N ALA A 390 -8.65 14.06 -16.13
CA ALA A 390 -8.15 13.58 -14.84
C ALA A 390 -7.38 12.26 -15.00
N VAL A 391 -7.90 11.30 -15.77
CA VAL A 391 -7.25 10.03 -16.07
C VAL A 391 -5.93 10.26 -16.81
N ASP A 392 -5.91 11.06 -17.87
CA ASP A 392 -4.68 11.37 -18.61
C ASP A 392 -3.56 11.92 -17.70
N ARG A 393 -3.92 12.77 -16.73
CA ARG A 393 -2.96 13.29 -15.75
C ARG A 393 -2.48 12.23 -14.77
N MET A 394 -3.38 11.39 -14.26
CA MET A 394 -3.01 10.30 -13.36
C MET A 394 -2.07 9.31 -14.05
N GLU A 395 -2.31 9.02 -15.33
CA GLU A 395 -1.44 8.16 -16.13
C GLU A 395 -0.08 8.78 -16.40
N HIS A 396 -0.05 10.05 -16.78
CA HIS A 396 1.20 10.76 -16.95
C HIS A 396 2.02 10.77 -15.65
N GLN A 397 1.37 10.99 -14.50
CA GLN A 397 2.02 10.91 -13.20
C GLN A 397 2.54 9.50 -12.89
N LEU A 398 1.76 8.46 -13.16
CA LEU A 398 2.17 7.06 -13.02
C LEU A 398 3.40 6.75 -13.88
N GLN A 399 3.41 7.19 -15.15
CA GLN A 399 4.54 7.00 -16.05
C GLN A 399 5.81 7.65 -15.49
N MET A 400 5.73 8.92 -15.08
CA MET A 400 6.86 9.62 -14.47
C MET A 400 7.36 8.93 -13.20
N ASP A 401 6.44 8.50 -12.33
CA ASP A 401 6.80 7.82 -11.08
C ASP A 401 7.49 6.49 -11.37
N VAL A 402 7.00 5.72 -12.34
CA VAL A 402 7.62 4.45 -12.75
C VAL A 402 8.99 4.68 -13.38
N GLU A 403 9.13 5.61 -14.32
CA GLU A 403 10.41 5.97 -14.93
C GLU A 403 11.43 6.41 -13.87
N TYR A 404 10.98 7.12 -12.85
CA TYR A 404 11.82 7.51 -11.73
C TYR A 404 12.21 6.32 -10.84
N LEU A 405 11.29 5.43 -10.49
CA LEU A 405 11.58 4.22 -9.72
C LEU A 405 12.52 3.28 -10.50
N GLU A 406 12.42 3.26 -11.83
CA GLU A 406 13.40 2.64 -12.71
C GLU A 406 14.76 3.38 -12.65
N GLY A 407 14.73 4.71 -12.70
CA GLY A 407 15.89 5.61 -12.76
C GLY A 407 16.65 5.81 -11.44
N LEU A 408 16.11 5.37 -10.30
CA LEU A 408 16.86 5.20 -9.04
C LEU A 408 17.95 4.12 -9.14
N LYS A 409 17.96 3.33 -10.23
CA LYS A 409 19.09 2.48 -10.61
C LYS A 409 20.18 3.36 -11.23
N PRO A 410 21.47 3.22 -10.84
CA PRO A 410 22.53 3.95 -11.50
C PRO A 410 22.47 3.65 -13.01
N ARG A 411 22.29 4.69 -13.84
CA ARG A 411 22.43 4.60 -15.31
C ARG A 411 23.89 4.37 -15.67
N GLY A 412 24.41 3.19 -15.35
CA GLY A 412 25.66 2.67 -15.88
C GLY A 412 25.32 1.86 -17.12
N ASN A 413 25.67 2.37 -18.30
CA ASN A 413 25.65 1.73 -19.62
C ASN A 413 24.68 0.54 -19.81
N ASP A 414 23.65 0.74 -20.64
CA ASP A 414 22.58 -0.17 -21.11
C ASP A 414 23.02 -1.52 -21.72
N LYS A 415 23.92 -2.26 -21.08
CA LYS A 415 24.36 -3.61 -21.53
C LYS A 415 23.83 -4.75 -20.64
N GLY A 416 23.05 -4.44 -19.60
CA GLY A 416 22.56 -5.42 -18.61
C GLY A 416 21.03 -5.52 -18.47
N ARG A 417 20.25 -4.62 -19.10
CA ARG A 417 18.79 -4.57 -18.96
C ARG A 417 18.17 -5.87 -19.47
N VAL A 418 17.77 -6.74 -18.54
CA VAL A 418 17.19 -8.05 -18.86
C VAL A 418 15.77 -7.83 -19.37
N SER A 419 15.42 -8.40 -20.53
CA SER A 419 14.07 -8.29 -21.13
C SER A 419 12.91 -8.63 -20.17
N ALA A 420 13.17 -9.47 -19.16
CA ALA A 420 12.21 -9.80 -18.11
C ALA A 420 11.88 -8.63 -17.16
N PHE A 421 12.83 -7.71 -16.93
CA PHE A 421 12.63 -6.51 -16.12
C PHE A 421 11.75 -5.50 -16.86
N ASP A 422 12.10 -5.15 -18.10
CA ASP A 422 11.31 -4.23 -18.90
C ASP A 422 9.89 -4.77 -19.15
N ALA A 423 9.77 -6.08 -19.38
CA ALA A 423 8.45 -6.73 -19.46
C ALA A 423 7.69 -6.76 -18.13
N ALA A 424 8.34 -6.65 -16.97
CA ALA A 424 7.68 -6.53 -15.68
C ALA A 424 7.18 -5.09 -15.48
N VAL A 425 8.00 -4.09 -15.76
CA VAL A 425 7.66 -2.67 -15.67
C VAL A 425 6.51 -2.32 -16.62
N ASN A 426 6.61 -2.70 -17.91
CA ASN A 426 5.55 -2.44 -18.89
C ASN A 426 4.23 -3.08 -18.46
N ARG A 427 4.27 -4.31 -17.91
CA ARG A 427 3.07 -4.96 -17.38
C ARG A 427 2.49 -4.24 -16.17
N THR A 428 3.33 -3.77 -15.24
CA THR A 428 2.86 -2.96 -14.11
C THR A 428 2.23 -1.66 -14.60
N LEU A 429 2.85 -0.97 -15.56
CA LEU A 429 2.30 0.24 -16.18
C LEU A 429 0.93 -0.02 -16.82
N GLU A 430 0.84 -1.01 -17.72
CA GLU A 430 -0.41 -1.42 -18.36
C GLU A 430 -1.49 -1.79 -17.34
N HIS A 431 -1.13 -2.55 -16.30
CA HIS A 431 -2.07 -3.02 -15.30
C HIS A 431 -2.62 -1.87 -14.45
N VAL A 432 -1.74 -1.01 -13.93
CA VAL A 432 -2.14 0.14 -13.10
C VAL A 432 -2.89 1.18 -13.94
N SER A 433 -2.46 1.43 -15.17
CA SER A 433 -3.18 2.26 -16.17
C SER A 433 -4.61 1.74 -16.41
N SER A 434 -4.78 0.42 -16.58
CA SER A 434 -6.11 -0.17 -16.79
C SER A 434 -7.08 0.07 -15.62
N HIS A 435 -6.55 0.16 -14.39
CA HIS A 435 -7.34 0.47 -13.19
C HIS A 435 -7.82 1.92 -13.18
N LEU A 436 -7.04 2.85 -13.74
CA LEU A 436 -7.37 4.27 -13.87
C LEU A 436 -8.43 4.50 -14.97
N HIS A 437 -8.30 3.81 -16.11
CA HIS A 437 -9.20 3.83 -17.27
C HIS A 437 -10.57 3.16 -17.09
N SER A 438 -10.80 2.70 -15.88
CA SER A 438 -12.11 2.38 -15.34
C SER A 438 -13.31 3.17 -15.89
N GLN A 439 -14.44 2.49 -16.08
CA GLN A 439 -15.71 3.16 -16.41
C GLN A 439 -16.10 4.24 -15.37
N PRO A 440 -16.73 5.36 -15.79
CA PRO A 440 -17.11 6.49 -14.93
C PRO A 440 -17.93 6.10 -13.69
N GLN A 441 -18.80 5.09 -13.81
CA GLN A 441 -19.69 4.63 -12.73
C GLN A 441 -18.92 4.15 -11.49
N GLU A 442 -17.64 3.81 -11.63
CA GLU A 442 -16.84 3.46 -10.46
C GLU A 442 -16.34 4.67 -9.67
N TYR A 443 -16.08 5.79 -10.33
CA TYR A 443 -15.78 7.03 -9.63
C TYR A 443 -17.05 7.61 -8.98
N GLU A 444 -18.21 7.44 -9.60
CA GLU A 444 -19.51 7.74 -8.98
C GLU A 444 -19.75 6.91 -7.71
N LYS A 445 -19.41 5.61 -7.73
CA LYS A 445 -19.46 4.77 -6.52
C LYS A 445 -18.54 5.30 -5.42
N LEU A 446 -17.35 5.79 -5.77
CA LEU A 446 -16.41 6.36 -4.81
C LEU A 446 -16.93 7.68 -4.20
N VAL A 447 -17.60 8.54 -4.99
CA VAL A 447 -18.30 9.73 -4.45
C VAL A 447 -19.42 9.33 -3.49
N LYS A 448 -20.18 8.27 -3.78
CA LYS A 448 -21.23 7.79 -2.86
C LYS A 448 -20.67 7.21 -1.56
N ILE A 449 -19.50 6.59 -1.61
CA ILE A 449 -18.78 6.10 -0.42
C ILE A 449 -18.19 7.27 0.39
N HIS A 450 -17.88 8.40 -0.27
CA HIS A 450 -17.31 9.60 0.32
C HIS A 450 -18.18 10.83 0.00
N PRO A 451 -19.39 10.92 0.57
CA PRO A 451 -20.31 11.98 0.22
C PRO A 451 -19.71 13.35 0.53
N TYR A 452 -19.79 14.25 -0.44
CA TYR A 452 -19.44 15.65 -0.28
C TYR A 452 -20.69 16.50 -0.48
N HIS A 453 -20.95 17.39 0.48
CA HIS A 453 -22.05 18.33 0.42
C HIS A 453 -21.49 19.73 0.13
N ALA A 454 -21.77 20.25 -1.07
CA ALA A 454 -21.55 21.66 -1.36
C ALA A 454 -22.89 22.38 -1.26
N ASN A 455 -22.97 23.45 -0.47
CA ASN A 455 -24.15 24.31 -0.33
C ASN A 455 -25.44 23.53 0.03
N GLY A 456 -25.34 22.54 0.92
CA GLY A 456 -26.49 21.75 1.38
C GLY A 456 -27.05 20.74 0.37
N LYS A 457 -26.38 20.53 -0.77
CA LYS A 457 -26.72 19.47 -1.75
C LYS A 457 -25.57 18.47 -1.84
N THR A 458 -25.90 17.18 -1.80
CA THR A 458 -24.95 16.12 -2.18
C THR A 458 -24.62 16.30 -3.66
N LEU A 459 -23.36 16.56 -3.98
CA LEU A 459 -22.91 16.55 -5.37
C LEU A 459 -22.81 15.08 -5.80
N LEU A 460 -23.62 14.69 -6.80
CA LEU A 460 -23.55 13.41 -7.49
C LEU A 460 -22.73 13.53 -8.77
#